data_AF-A0A818C475-F1
#
_entry.id   AF-A0A818C475-F1
#
_cell.length_a   1.000
_cell.length_b   1.000
_cell.length_c   1.000
_cell.angle_alpha   90.00
_cell.angle_beta   90.00
_cell.angle_gamma   90.00
#
_symmetry.space_group_name_H-M   'P 1'
#
loop_
_entity.id
_entity.type
_entity.pdbx_description
1 polymer ?
#
loop_
_entity_poly.entity_id
_entity_poly.type
_entity_poly.pdbx_seq_one_letter_code
_entity_poly.pdbx_strand_id
1 'polypeptide(L)'
;MQFDSPRVMYIGRNETTPPEEGFTGCISRLQFNRIFPLKYAFLEERDPSITWTGGSIREWPCGTEPVKYLPEPLEIPPDRGFTILALPRPIYKQNVYARNLGLILGSMGFLLLLILVGLGVCYQKSSKSGHYKTKEDKGADQAIDADIAIIKGDPRHPDLTEPKEWIL
;
A
#
# COMPACT_ATOMS: atom_id res chain seq x y z
N MET A 1 44.14 -17.97 8.87
CA MET A 1 44.51 -18.49 7.53
C MET A 1 45.01 -17.30 6.72
N GLN A 2 46.31 -17.24 6.45
CA GLN A 2 46.90 -16.21 5.59
C GLN A 2 46.73 -16.67 4.16
N PHE A 3 46.05 -15.90 3.32
CA PHE A 3 45.88 -16.22 1.90
C PHE A 3 47.08 -15.63 1.14
N ASP A 4 48.16 -16.39 1.06
CA ASP A 4 49.38 -15.95 0.38
C ASP A 4 49.26 -16.15 -1.13
N SER A 5 49.39 -15.05 -1.89
CA SER A 5 49.49 -15.02 -3.36
C SER A 5 48.27 -15.58 -4.14
N PRO A 6 47.07 -15.00 -4.00
CA PRO A 6 45.94 -15.38 -4.84
C PRO A 6 46.22 -15.07 -6.31
N ARG A 7 46.06 -16.07 -7.19
CA ARG A 7 46.24 -15.93 -8.65
C ARG A 7 44.98 -15.46 -9.38
N VAL A 8 43.81 -15.79 -8.85
CA VAL A 8 42.50 -15.52 -9.47
C VAL A 8 41.53 -15.10 -8.38
N MET A 9 40.69 -14.10 -8.69
CA MET A 9 39.60 -13.65 -7.84
C MET A 9 38.29 -13.70 -8.63
N TYR A 10 37.31 -14.42 -8.10
CA TYR A 10 35.97 -14.49 -8.66
C TYR A 10 35.07 -13.46 -7.98
N ILE A 11 34.33 -12.70 -8.79
CA ILE A 11 33.40 -11.68 -8.32
C ILE A 11 32.03 -12.01 -8.92
N GLY A 12 31.03 -12.19 -8.05
CA GLY A 12 29.63 -12.43 -8.44
C GLY A 12 29.30 -13.84 -8.93
N ARG A 13 30.21 -14.53 -9.62
CA ARG A 13 30.11 -15.98 -9.90
C ARG A 13 31.48 -16.60 -10.10
N ASN A 14 31.60 -17.92 -9.94
CA ASN A 14 32.78 -18.68 -10.33
C ASN A 14 32.50 -19.51 -11.60
N GLU A 15 33.48 -20.30 -12.06
CA GLU A 15 33.35 -21.15 -13.26
C GLU A 15 32.38 -22.33 -13.10
N THR A 16 32.19 -22.79 -11.86
CA THR A 16 31.28 -23.90 -11.54
C THR A 16 29.83 -23.45 -11.33
N THR A 17 29.61 -22.15 -11.18
CA THR A 17 28.28 -21.57 -10.94
C THR A 17 27.48 -21.55 -12.25
N PRO A 18 26.28 -22.15 -12.29
CA PRO A 18 25.39 -22.04 -13.44
C PRO A 18 25.13 -20.58 -13.81
N PRO A 19 24.94 -20.24 -15.11
CA PRO A 19 24.74 -18.87 -15.54
C PRO A 19 23.48 -18.22 -14.94
N GLU A 20 22.49 -19.02 -14.57
CA GLU A 20 21.23 -18.59 -13.96
C GLU A 20 21.35 -18.38 -12.43
N GLU A 21 22.43 -18.87 -11.82
CA GLU A 21 22.63 -18.85 -10.37
C GLU A 21 23.81 -17.94 -9.97
N GLY A 22 23.84 -16.71 -10.49
CA GLY A 22 24.88 -15.71 -10.15
C GLY A 22 24.39 -14.63 -9.19
N PHE A 23 25.34 -13.92 -8.57
CA PHE A 23 25.01 -12.66 -7.88
C PHE A 23 24.35 -11.69 -8.87
N THR A 24 23.13 -11.29 -8.55
CA THR A 24 22.39 -10.28 -9.31
C THR A 24 22.22 -9.04 -8.44
N GLY A 25 22.84 -7.95 -8.85
CA GLY A 25 22.75 -6.68 -8.14
C GLY A 25 24.00 -5.85 -8.29
N CYS A 26 24.25 -5.05 -7.26
CA CYS A 26 25.28 -4.03 -7.23
C CYS A 26 26.40 -4.40 -6.25
N ILE A 27 27.64 -4.38 -6.71
CA ILE A 27 28.83 -4.53 -5.85
C ILE A 27 29.55 -3.19 -5.80
N SER A 28 29.79 -2.69 -4.58
CA SER A 28 30.54 -1.45 -4.36
C SER A 28 31.60 -1.65 -3.29
N ARG A 29 32.64 -0.80 -3.30
CA ARG A 29 33.72 -0.77 -2.29
C ARG A 29 34.43 -2.13 -2.07
N LEU A 30 34.57 -2.93 -3.14
CA LEU A 30 35.29 -4.20 -3.07
C LEU A 30 36.79 -3.95 -2.78
N GLN A 31 37.26 -4.51 -1.67
CA GLN A 31 38.65 -4.46 -1.26
C GLN A 31 39.09 -5.84 -0.80
N PHE A 32 40.26 -6.26 -1.28
CA PHE A 32 40.93 -7.47 -0.80
C PHE A 32 42.36 -7.11 -0.46
N ASN A 33 42.74 -7.25 0.80
CA ASN A 33 44.00 -6.72 1.33
C ASN A 33 44.18 -5.23 0.97
N ARG A 34 45.20 -4.89 0.18
CA ARG A 34 45.48 -3.51 -0.30
C ARG A 34 45.12 -3.30 -1.78
N ILE A 35 44.37 -4.22 -2.37
CA ILE A 35 43.94 -4.17 -3.77
C ILE A 35 42.46 -3.76 -3.82
N PHE A 36 42.14 -2.87 -4.77
CA PHE A 36 40.80 -2.36 -5.01
C PHE A 36 40.35 -2.75 -6.43
N PRO A 37 39.92 -4.00 -6.66
CA PRO A 37 39.70 -4.53 -8.01
C PRO A 37 38.73 -3.67 -8.82
N LEU A 38 37.56 -3.33 -8.26
CA LEU A 38 36.57 -2.53 -8.98
C LEU A 38 37.12 -1.16 -9.39
N LYS A 39 38.01 -0.55 -8.61
CA LYS A 39 38.66 0.71 -9.00
C LYS A 39 39.57 0.50 -10.21
N TYR A 40 40.40 -0.55 -10.21
CA TYR A 40 41.29 -0.89 -11.32
C TYR A 40 40.54 -1.29 -12.60
N ALA A 41 39.31 -1.79 -12.49
CA ALA A 41 38.48 -2.14 -13.65
C ALA A 41 38.07 -0.92 -14.50
N PHE A 42 37.97 0.26 -13.87
CA PHE A 42 37.47 1.49 -14.49
C PHE A 42 38.53 2.61 -14.59
N LEU A 43 39.81 2.29 -14.39
CA LEU A 43 40.88 3.23 -14.72
C LEU A 43 41.00 3.37 -16.24
N GLU A 44 41.30 4.59 -16.69
CA GLU A 44 41.58 4.90 -18.10
C GLU A 44 42.82 4.14 -18.59
N GLU A 45 43.85 4.05 -17.74
CA GLU A 45 45.04 3.24 -17.97
C GLU A 45 44.99 1.97 -17.12
N ARG A 46 44.97 0.81 -17.77
CA ARG A 46 44.89 -0.48 -17.09
C ARG A 46 46.28 -0.99 -16.74
N ASP A 47 46.47 -1.42 -15.49
CA ASP A 47 47.69 -2.09 -15.05
C ASP A 47 47.86 -3.42 -15.82
N PRO A 48 48.97 -3.64 -16.54
CA PRO A 48 49.19 -4.87 -17.30
C PRO A 48 49.27 -6.14 -16.43
N SER A 49 49.49 -5.99 -15.13
CA SER A 49 49.56 -7.09 -14.16
C SER A 49 48.17 -7.62 -13.76
N ILE A 50 47.11 -6.86 -14.03
CA ILE A 50 45.74 -7.18 -13.62
C ILE A 50 44.88 -7.35 -14.87
N THR A 51 44.58 -8.59 -15.21
CA THR A 51 43.72 -8.94 -16.34
C THR A 51 42.31 -9.25 -15.87
N TRP A 52 41.34 -8.59 -16.50
CA TRP A 52 39.92 -8.86 -16.29
C TRP A 52 39.43 -9.87 -17.32
N THR A 53 39.02 -11.04 -16.85
CA THR A 53 38.45 -12.11 -17.68
C THR A 53 37.01 -12.36 -17.26
N GLY A 54 36.04 -12.12 -18.14
CA GLY A 54 34.62 -12.31 -17.82
C GLY A 54 33.68 -11.40 -18.61
N GLY A 55 32.43 -11.32 -18.15
CA GLY A 55 31.37 -10.50 -18.76
C GLY A 55 31.60 -8.99 -18.66
N SER A 56 30.73 -8.23 -19.32
CA SER A 56 30.77 -6.76 -19.30
C SER A 56 30.51 -6.21 -17.90
N ILE A 57 31.50 -5.52 -17.32
CA ILE A 57 31.37 -4.78 -16.06
C ILE A 57 31.00 -3.35 -16.43
N ARG A 58 29.92 -2.82 -15.85
CA ARG A 58 29.45 -1.45 -16.11
C ARG A 58 29.31 -0.70 -14.79
N GLU A 59 29.75 0.56 -14.77
CA GLU A 59 29.48 1.45 -13.65
C GLU A 59 27.99 1.77 -13.56
N TRP A 60 27.44 1.64 -12.35
CA TRP A 60 26.06 1.98 -12.06
C TRP A 60 25.96 2.73 -10.74
N PRO A 61 25.12 3.79 -10.64
CA PRO A 61 24.80 4.44 -9.39
C PRO A 61 23.94 3.50 -8.53
N CYS A 62 24.62 2.64 -7.79
CA CYS A 62 23.97 1.70 -6.88
C CYS A 62 23.54 2.43 -5.60
N GLY A 63 22.23 2.65 -5.45
CA GLY A 63 21.63 3.15 -4.20
C GLY A 63 22.04 4.58 -3.80
N THR A 64 22.68 5.33 -4.69
CA THR A 64 23.01 6.74 -4.48
C THR A 64 22.22 7.58 -5.48
N GLU A 65 21.32 8.42 -4.97
CA GLU A 65 20.70 9.44 -5.80
C GLU A 65 21.80 10.43 -6.21
N PRO A 66 21.89 10.82 -7.50
CA PRO A 66 22.87 11.80 -7.92
C PRO A 66 22.70 13.09 -7.13
N VAL A 67 23.80 13.73 -6.77
CA VAL A 67 23.77 15.02 -6.08
C VAL A 67 22.99 16.01 -6.94
N LYS A 68 21.82 16.42 -6.48
CA LYS A 68 21.02 17.47 -7.09
C LYS A 68 21.62 18.80 -6.66
N TYR A 69 22.48 19.37 -7.50
CA TYR A 69 22.89 20.76 -7.35
C TYR A 69 21.66 21.66 -7.48
N LEU A 70 21.60 22.72 -6.66
CA LEU A 70 20.63 23.78 -6.93
C LEU A 70 20.91 24.32 -8.35
N PRO A 71 19.87 24.66 -9.13
CA PRO A 71 20.07 25.36 -10.37
C PRO A 71 20.89 26.62 -10.08
N GLU A 72 21.90 26.86 -10.92
CA GLU A 72 22.70 28.07 -10.84
C GLU A 72 21.75 29.29 -10.85
N PRO A 73 21.93 30.26 -9.94
CA PRO A 73 21.10 31.45 -9.96
C PRO A 73 21.25 32.09 -11.35
N LEU A 74 20.13 32.36 -12.01
CA LEU A 74 20.12 33.13 -13.25
C LEU A 74 20.84 34.45 -12.98
N GLU A 75 21.99 34.65 -13.62
CA GLU A 75 22.63 35.96 -13.66
C GLU A 75 21.72 36.90 -14.43
N ILE A 76 21.01 37.77 -13.70
CA ILE A 76 20.18 38.81 -14.30
C ILE A 76 21.16 39.91 -14.72
N PRO A 77 21.34 40.18 -16.03
CA PRO A 77 22.16 41.30 -16.46
C PRO A 77 21.62 42.60 -15.85
N PRO A 78 22.48 43.57 -15.48
CA PRO A 78 22.03 44.83 -14.91
C PRO A 78 20.99 45.46 -15.83
N ASP A 79 19.83 45.78 -15.23
CA ASP A 79 18.63 46.23 -15.91
C ASP A 79 18.95 47.41 -16.82
N ARG A 80 19.01 47.15 -18.14
CA ARG A 80 19.18 48.20 -19.15
C ARG A 80 17.83 48.86 -19.41
N GLY A 81 17.20 49.46 -18.40
CA GLY A 81 16.07 50.38 -18.54
C GLY A 81 14.92 49.94 -19.45
N PHE A 82 14.75 48.64 -19.68
CA PHE A 82 13.66 48.12 -20.48
C PHE A 82 12.57 47.67 -19.53
N THR A 83 11.41 48.32 -19.60
CA THR A 83 10.19 47.90 -18.93
C THR A 83 9.93 46.45 -19.28
N ILE A 84 10.29 45.54 -18.37
CA ILE A 84 10.02 44.12 -18.52
C ILE A 84 8.51 43.99 -18.56
N LEU A 85 7.96 43.81 -19.77
CA LEU A 85 6.59 43.39 -19.98
C LEU A 85 6.45 42.11 -19.14
N ALA A 86 5.68 42.20 -18.05
CA ALA A 86 5.65 41.25 -16.96
C ALA A 86 5.96 39.82 -17.44
N LEU A 87 7.16 39.32 -17.09
CA LEU A 87 7.47 37.91 -17.23
C LEU A 87 6.26 37.14 -16.69
N PRO A 88 5.68 36.20 -17.46
CA PRO A 88 4.61 35.38 -16.91
C PRO A 88 5.17 34.77 -15.63
N ARG A 89 4.57 35.14 -14.49
CA ARG A 89 4.92 34.61 -13.16
C ARG A 89 5.23 33.14 -13.35
N PRO A 90 6.33 32.60 -12.77
CA PRO A 90 6.62 31.19 -12.90
C PRO A 90 5.32 30.48 -12.53
N ILE A 91 4.74 29.77 -13.49
CA ILE A 91 3.58 28.94 -13.26
C ILE A 91 4.08 27.97 -12.22
N TYR A 92 3.80 28.29 -10.95
CA TYR A 92 4.06 27.43 -9.82
C TYR A 92 3.49 26.10 -10.28
N LYS A 93 4.35 25.12 -10.56
CA LYS A 93 3.93 23.80 -10.97
C LYS A 93 3.06 23.33 -9.84
N GLN A 94 1.76 23.56 -9.99
CA GLN A 94 0.76 23.28 -8.99
C GLN A 94 0.97 21.80 -8.71
N ASN A 95 1.44 21.49 -7.51
CA ASN A 95 1.83 20.14 -7.13
C ASN A 95 0.60 19.26 -7.37
N VAL A 96 0.57 18.59 -8.53
CA VAL A 96 -0.54 17.73 -8.95
C VAL A 96 -0.72 16.65 -7.88
N TYR A 97 0.37 16.25 -7.24
CA TYR A 97 0.42 15.43 -6.04
C TYR A 97 -0.38 16.00 -4.85
N ALA A 98 -0.22 17.28 -4.50
CA ALA A 98 -0.94 17.89 -3.38
C ALA A 98 -2.44 18.02 -3.66
N ARG A 99 -2.82 18.35 -4.90
CA ARG A 99 -4.24 18.41 -5.33
C ARG A 99 -4.88 17.01 -5.32
N ASN A 100 -4.19 16.01 -5.85
CA ASN A 100 -4.71 14.64 -5.90
C ASN A 100 -4.78 14.00 -4.51
N LEU A 101 -3.81 14.29 -3.63
CA LEU A 101 -3.83 13.83 -2.24
C LEU A 101 -5.01 14.41 -1.46
N GLY A 102 -5.30 15.71 -1.62
CA GLY A 102 -6.45 16.35 -0.97
C GLY A 102 -7.79 15.75 -1.41
N LEU A 103 -7.93 15.40 -2.70
CA LEU A 103 -9.14 14.75 -3.22
C LEU A 103 -9.31 13.32 -2.68
N ILE A 104 -8.22 12.56 -2.57
CA ILE A 104 -8.26 11.18 -2.05
C ILE A 104 -8.57 11.18 -0.55
N LEU A 105 -7.92 12.04 0.23
CA LEU A 105 -8.17 12.14 1.68
C LEU A 105 -9.56 12.71 1.96
N GLY A 106 -10.01 13.69 1.18
CA GLY A 106 -11.35 14.28 1.31
C GLY A 106 -12.46 13.28 0.99
N SER A 107 -12.33 12.49 -0.09
CA SER A 107 -13.34 11.49 -0.45
C SER A 107 -13.40 10.35 0.56
N MET A 108 -12.25 9.87 1.05
CA MET A 108 -12.17 8.84 2.09
C MET A 108 -12.81 9.32 3.40
N GLY A 109 -12.50 10.55 3.83
CA GLY A 109 -13.09 11.14 5.05
C GLY A 109 -14.59 11.33 4.95
N PHE A 110 -15.09 11.78 3.79
CA PHE A 110 -16.52 11.97 3.54
C PHE A 110 -17.30 10.64 3.58
N LEU A 111 -16.76 9.59 2.94
CA LEU A 111 -17.35 8.24 3.00
C LEU A 111 -17.45 7.71 4.43
N LEU A 112 -16.38 7.87 5.21
CA LEU A 112 -16.36 7.44 6.62
C LEU A 112 -17.42 8.18 7.45
N LEU A 113 -17.58 9.50 7.23
CA LEU A 113 -18.59 10.30 7.92
C LEU A 113 -20.01 9.82 7.58
N LEU A 114 -20.31 9.52 6.31
CA LEU A 114 -21.62 8.99 5.91
C LEU A 114 -21.93 7.65 6.58
N ILE A 115 -20.95 6.76 6.71
CA ILE A 115 -21.12 5.48 7.42
C ILE A 115 -21.46 5.71 8.89
N LEU A 116 -20.73 6.60 9.57
CA LEU A 116 -20.98 6.92 10.98
C LEU A 116 -22.38 7.52 11.19
N VAL A 117 -22.79 8.46 10.33
CA VAL A 117 -24.13 9.05 10.37
C VAL A 117 -25.20 7.99 10.11
N GLY A 118 -25.00 7.12 9.11
CA GLY A 118 -25.90 6.02 8.80
C GLY A 118 -26.09 5.06 9.97
N LEU A 119 -24.99 4.65 10.61
CA LEU A 119 -25.03 3.80 11.81
C LEU A 119 -25.76 4.50 12.97
N GLY A 120 -25.52 5.79 13.19
CA GLY A 120 -26.21 6.58 14.21
C GLY A 120 -27.72 6.63 13.99
N VAL A 121 -28.17 6.86 12.76
CA VAL A 121 -29.60 6.87 12.40
C VAL A 121 -30.22 5.47 12.54
N CYS A 122 -29.54 4.43 12.07
CA CYS A 122 -30.00 3.04 12.23
C CYS A 122 -30.12 2.65 13.71
N TYR A 123 -29.15 3.02 14.53
CA TYR A 123 -29.17 2.77 15.97
C TYR A 123 -30.36 3.48 16.64
N GLN A 124 -30.55 4.78 16.36
CA GLN A 124 -31.68 5.53 16.91
C GLN A 124 -33.03 4.98 16.47
N LYS A 125 -33.15 4.54 15.21
CA LYS A 125 -34.39 3.96 14.69
C LYS A 125 -34.67 2.58 15.26
N SER A 126 -33.64 1.73 15.38
CA SER A 126 -33.75 0.40 16.00
C SER A 126 -34.12 0.50 17.47
N SER A 127 -33.55 1.46 18.21
CA SER A 127 -33.90 1.70 19.61
C SER A 127 -35.35 2.15 19.82
N LYS A 128 -35.98 2.77 18.81
CA LYS A 128 -37.32 3.37 18.92
C LYS A 128 -38.44 2.50 18.33
N SER A 129 -38.17 1.28 17.88
CA SER A 129 -39.20 0.43 17.25
C SER A 129 -39.05 -1.04 17.65
N GLY A 130 -39.23 -1.31 18.94
CA GLY A 130 -39.44 -2.65 19.50
C GLY A 130 -40.90 -2.86 19.90
N HIS A 131 -41.86 -2.61 19.01
CA HIS A 131 -43.25 -3.07 19.24
C HIS A 131 -43.40 -4.45 18.62
N TYR A 132 -43.13 -5.48 19.42
CA TYR A 132 -43.47 -6.85 19.07
C TYR A 132 -44.99 -6.92 18.91
N LYS A 133 -45.49 -7.21 17.70
CA LYS A 133 -46.86 -7.68 17.55
C LYS A 133 -46.89 -9.11 18.07
N THR A 134 -47.16 -9.28 19.36
CA THR A 134 -47.53 -10.59 19.88
C THR A 134 -48.84 -10.98 19.20
N LYS A 135 -48.85 -12.11 18.51
CA LYS A 135 -50.08 -12.72 17.99
C LYS A 135 -50.74 -13.52 19.11
N GLU A 136 -50.93 -12.90 20.25
CA GLU A 136 -51.65 -13.52 21.34
C GLU A 136 -53.14 -13.56 20.98
N ASP A 137 -53.75 -14.71 21.21
CA ASP A 137 -55.14 -14.92 20.87
C ASP A 137 -56.03 -14.10 21.80
N LYS A 138 -56.81 -13.19 21.22
CA LYS A 138 -57.63 -12.24 21.99
C LYS A 138 -58.85 -12.97 22.54
N GLY A 139 -58.70 -13.52 23.74
CA GLY A 139 -59.76 -14.28 24.42
C GLY A 139 -59.24 -15.21 25.52
N ALA A 140 -57.95 -15.51 25.51
CA ALA A 140 -57.31 -16.41 26.48
C ALA A 140 -56.92 -15.75 27.82
N ASP A 141 -56.88 -14.41 27.91
CA ASP A 141 -56.45 -13.64 29.11
C ASP A 141 -57.30 -13.91 30.38
N GLN A 142 -58.50 -14.48 30.22
CA GLN A 142 -59.45 -14.74 31.31
C GLN A 142 -59.67 -16.25 31.53
N ALA A 143 -58.84 -17.11 30.94
CA ALA A 143 -58.89 -18.55 31.16
C ALA A 143 -58.11 -18.92 32.42
N ILE A 144 -58.74 -19.68 33.31
CA ILE A 144 -58.13 -20.14 34.58
C ILE A 144 -57.16 -21.31 34.32
N ASP A 145 -57.32 -21.99 33.18
CA ASP A 145 -56.55 -23.17 32.80
C ASP A 145 -56.31 -23.19 31.28
N ALA A 146 -55.23 -23.84 30.84
CA ALA A 146 -54.79 -23.87 29.44
C ALA A 146 -55.83 -24.52 28.53
N ASP A 147 -56.52 -25.54 29.01
CA ASP A 147 -57.56 -26.24 28.24
C ASP A 147 -58.78 -25.33 27.99
N ILE A 148 -59.10 -24.44 28.94
CA ILE A 148 -60.19 -23.46 28.81
C ILE A 148 -59.81 -22.34 27.82
N ALA A 149 -58.52 -22.00 27.74
CA ALA A 149 -58.01 -20.99 26.82
C ALA A 149 -58.19 -21.40 25.36
N ILE A 150 -58.00 -22.68 25.05
CA ILE A 150 -58.16 -23.22 23.68
C ILE A 150 -59.63 -23.17 23.24
N ILE A 151 -60.57 -23.48 24.14
CA ILE A 151 -62.01 -23.50 23.81
C ILE A 151 -62.56 -22.08 23.65
N LYS A 152 -62.04 -21.12 24.42
CA LYS A 152 -62.47 -19.70 24.37
C LYS A 152 -61.74 -18.85 23.34
N GLY A 153 -60.70 -19.40 22.70
CA GLY A 153 -59.96 -18.73 21.63
C GLY A 153 -60.84 -18.43 20.41
N ASP A 154 -60.44 -17.45 19.60
CA ASP A 154 -61.19 -17.12 18.36
C ASP A 154 -60.98 -18.24 17.33
N PRO A 155 -62.02 -18.99 16.91
CA PRO A 155 -61.88 -20.08 15.94
C PRO A 155 -61.46 -19.61 14.54
N ARG A 156 -61.33 -18.31 14.30
CA ARG A 156 -60.79 -17.73 13.06
C ARG A 156 -59.29 -17.43 13.14
N HIS A 157 -58.62 -17.81 14.23
CA HIS A 157 -57.17 -17.67 14.37
C HIS A 157 -56.47 -18.57 13.33
N PRO A 158 -55.64 -18.03 12.43
CA PRO A 158 -55.20 -18.75 11.22
C PRO A 158 -54.07 -19.76 11.43
N ASP A 159 -53.81 -20.25 12.65
CA ASP A 159 -52.63 -21.09 12.92
C ASP A 159 -52.85 -22.23 13.94
N LEU A 160 -54.03 -22.84 13.92
CA LEU A 160 -54.20 -24.19 14.48
C LEU A 160 -53.82 -25.22 13.40
N THR A 161 -52.54 -25.28 13.03
CA THR A 161 -52.04 -26.44 12.28
C THR A 161 -52.08 -27.66 13.19
N GLU A 162 -52.89 -28.65 12.84
CA GLU A 162 -52.97 -29.93 13.53
C GLU A 162 -51.58 -30.55 13.72
N PRO A 163 -51.27 -31.12 14.91
CA PRO A 163 -50.00 -31.77 15.14
C PRO A 163 -49.88 -33.01 14.24
N LYS A 164 -48.96 -32.97 13.26
CA LYS A 164 -48.53 -34.18 12.54
C LYS A 164 -47.66 -35.02 13.46
N GLU A 165 -48.25 -36.10 13.98
CA GLU A 165 -47.49 -37.18 14.60
C GLU A 165 -46.74 -37.97 13.52
N TRP A 166 -45.42 -37.97 13.61
CA TRP A 166 -44.56 -38.79 12.77
C TRP A 166 -44.37 -40.13 13.49
N ILE A 167 -44.92 -41.19 12.90
CA ILE A 167 -44.65 -42.56 13.33
C ILE A 167 -43.35 -42.99 12.63
N LEU A 168 -42.35 -43.36 13.44
CA LEU A 168 -41.09 -43.99 13.01
C LEU A 168 -41.32 -45.42 12.51
#